data_AF-A0A528TEJ8-F1
#
_entry.id   AF-A0A528TEJ8-F1
#
_cell.length_a   1.000
_cell.length_b   1.000
_cell.length_c   1.000
_cell.angle_alpha   90.00
_cell.angle_beta   90.00
_cell.angle_gamma   90.00
#
_symmetry.space_group_name_H-M   'P 1'
#
loop_
_entity.id
_entity.type
_entity.pdbx_description
1 polymer ?
#
loop_
_entity_poly.entity_id
_entity_poly.type
_entity_poly.pdbx_seq_one_letter_code
_entity_poly.pdbx_strand_id
1 'polypeptide(L)' 'GGSGKAGRHVVQYLVEHGCQVLNIDTKPLDNPKVRTLITDITDSGQVFNALSSYAGLHEFDPSLRAQPVDAV' A
#
# COMPACT_ATOMS: atom_id res chain seq x y z
N GLY A 1 -4.51 -0.59 -6.80
CA GLY A 1 -4.28 -1.16 -8.13
C GLY A 1 -3.17 -0.44 -8.87
N GLY A 2 -1.98 -0.37 -8.28
CA GLY A 2 -0.81 0.32 -8.81
C GLY A 2 -0.17 -0.36 -10.02
N SER A 3 -0.39 -1.66 -10.24
CA SER A 3 0.11 -2.38 -11.43
C SER A 3 -0.62 -1.99 -12.72
N GLY A 4 -1.80 -1.37 -12.60
CA GLY A 4 -2.65 -0.93 -13.71
C GLY A 4 -2.11 0.30 -14.46
N LYS A 5 -2.91 0.81 -15.40
CA LYS A 5 -2.52 1.93 -16.28
C LYS A 5 -2.30 3.25 -15.52
N ALA A 6 -3.32 3.75 -14.84
CA ALA A 6 -3.23 5.02 -14.11
C ALA A 6 -2.50 4.83 -12.77
N GLY A 7 -2.79 3.74 -12.06
CA GLY A 7 -2.27 3.47 -10.72
C GLY A 7 -0.74 3.51 -10.65
N ARG A 8 -0.02 3.01 -11.67
CA ARG A 8 1.46 3.02 -11.65
C ARG A 8 2.04 4.43 -11.61
N HIS A 9 1.40 5.36 -12.31
CA HIS A 9 1.85 6.75 -12.36
C HIS A 9 1.51 7.48 -11.06
N VAL A 10 0.32 7.21 -10.49
CA VAL A 10 -0.08 7.76 -9.19
C VAL A 10 0.86 7.28 -8.08
N VAL A 11 1.13 5.98 -8.03
CA VAL A 11 2.04 5.40 -7.02
C VAL A 11 3.44 6.01 -7.15
N GLN A 12 3.99 6.08 -8.37
CA GLN A 12 5.29 6.69 -8.60
C GLN A 12 5.33 8.16 -8.15
N TYR A 13 4.32 8.94 -8.51
CA TYR A 13 4.19 10.34 -8.12
C TYR A 13 4.18 10.50 -6.59
N LEU A 14 3.35 9.74 -5.89
CA LEU A 14 3.26 9.81 -4.42
C LEU A 14 4.59 9.46 -3.74
N VAL A 15 5.28 8.42 -4.22
CA VAL A 15 6.59 8.02 -3.69
C VAL A 15 7.65 9.12 -3.94
N GLU A 16 7.64 9.75 -5.11
CA GLU A 16 8.54 10.87 -5.43
C GLU A 16 8.32 12.09 -4.54
N HIS A 17 7.10 12.26 -4.00
CA HIS A 17 6.76 13.32 -3.04
C HIS A 17 6.99 12.91 -1.58
N GLY A 18 7.58 11.74 -1.32
CA GLY A 18 7.91 11.28 0.01
C GLY A 18 6.77 10.60 0.76
N CYS A 19 5.64 10.30 0.10
CA CYS A 19 4.57 9.54 0.72
C CYS A 19 4.99 8.08 0.94
N GLN A 20 4.62 7.51 2.08
CA GLN A 20 4.66 6.07 2.28
C GLN A 20 3.44 5.44 1.62
N VAL A 21 3.67 4.56 0.63
CA VAL A 21 2.59 3.98 -0.17
C VAL A 21 2.53 2.48 0.05
N LEU A 22 1.36 1.99 0.46
CA LEU A 22 0.99 0.59 0.39
C LEU A 22 0.15 0.38 -0.88
N ASN A 23 0.62 -0.45 -1.81
CA ASN A 23 -0.15 -0.80 -2.98
C ASN A 23 -1.04 -2.02 -2.71
N ILE A 24 -2.35 -1.90 -2.90
CA ILE A 24 -3.30 -3.02 -2.89
C ILE A 24 -3.57 -3.43 -4.34
N ASP A 25 -3.25 -4.65 -4.73
CA ASP A 25 -3.38 -5.09 -6.13
C ASP A 25 -3.50 -6.61 -6.26
N THR A 26 -3.96 -7.11 -7.39
CA THR A 26 -3.99 -8.55 -7.72
C THR A 26 -2.64 -9.08 -8.23
N LYS A 27 -1.72 -8.17 -8.59
CA LYS A 27 -0.39 -8.50 -9.13
C LYS A 27 0.69 -7.66 -8.47
N PRO A 28 1.93 -8.18 -8.32
CA PRO A 28 3.05 -7.38 -7.84
C PRO A 28 3.27 -6.13 -8.68
N LEU A 29 3.53 -5.01 -8.02
CA LEU A 29 4.04 -3.80 -8.68
C LEU A 29 5.54 -3.93 -8.89
N ASP A 30 6.01 -3.62 -10.11
CA ASP A 30 7.44 -3.52 -10.42
C ASP A 30 8.01 -2.18 -9.91
N ASN A 31 8.02 -2.03 -8.59
CA ASN A 31 8.63 -0.89 -7.90
C ASN A 31 9.15 -1.34 -6.52
N PRO A 32 10.48 -1.45 -6.32
CA PRO A 32 11.06 -1.97 -5.08
C PRO A 32 10.85 -1.03 -3.87
N LYS A 33 10.46 0.23 -4.09
CA LYS A 33 10.16 1.19 -3.02
C LYS A 33 8.75 1.03 -2.46
N VAL A 34 7.90 0.23 -3.10
CA VAL A 34 6.48 0.12 -2.77
C VAL A 34 6.13 -1.33 -2.48
N ARG A 35 5.73 -1.60 -1.25
CA ARG A 35 5.20 -2.91 -0.89
C ARG A 35 3.83 -3.08 -1.57
N THR A 36 3.62 -4.24 -2.19
CA THR A 36 2.31 -4.64 -2.69
C THR A 36 1.71 -5.71 -1.78
N LEU A 37 0.51 -5.46 -1.27
CA LEU A 37 -0.32 -6.50 -0.67
C LEU A 37 -1.23 -7.07 -1.76
N ILE A 38 -1.14 -8.38 -1.95
CA ILE A 38 -1.97 -9.08 -2.94
C ILE A 38 -3.39 -9.20 -2.38
N THR A 39 -4.37 -8.63 -3.09
CA THR A 39 -5.74 -8.50 -2.60
C THR A 39 -6.70 -8.42 -3.77
N ASP A 40 -7.77 -9.22 -3.73
CA ASP A 40 -8.95 -9.03 -4.55
C ASP A 40 -9.91 -8.04 -3.88
N ILE A 41 -10.10 -6.87 -4.49
CA ILE A 41 -10.97 -5.83 -3.93
C ILE A 41 -12.47 -6.15 -4.02
N THR A 42 -12.85 -7.19 -4.77
CA THR A 42 -14.23 -7.67 -4.83
C THR A 42 -14.59 -8.59 -3.67
N ASP A 43 -13.58 -9.03 -2.90
CA ASP A 43 -13.73 -9.80 -1.68
C ASP A 43 -13.62 -8.89 -0.45
N SER A 44 -14.74 -8.68 0.24
CA SER A 44 -14.79 -7.81 1.43
C SER A 44 -13.89 -8.27 2.58
N GLY A 45 -13.67 -9.58 2.73
CA GLY A 45 -12.81 -10.13 3.78
C GLY A 45 -11.35 -9.82 3.49
N GLN A 46 -10.94 -9.91 2.23
CA GLN A 46 -9.60 -9.52 1.81
C GLN A 46 -9.36 -8.01 1.95
N VAL A 47 -10.33 -7.17 1.58
CA VAL A 47 -10.24 -5.71 1.76
C VAL A 47 -10.15 -5.35 3.24
N PHE A 48 -10.99 -5.94 4.09
CA PHE A 48 -10.94 -5.72 5.53
C PHE A 48 -9.57 -6.07 6.11
N ASN A 49 -9.03 -7.24 5.74
CA ASN A 49 -7.71 -7.66 6.17
C ASN A 49 -6.63 -6.69 5.68
N ALA A 50 -6.69 -6.27 4.41
CA ALA A 50 -5.72 -5.34 3.83
C ALA A 50 -5.67 -3.99 4.55
N LEU A 51 -6.84 -3.44 4.90
CA LEU A 51 -6.93 -2.14 5.58
C LEU A 51 -6.69 -2.21 7.09
N SER A 52 -6.75 -3.41 7.69
CA SER A 52 -6.50 -3.63 9.11
C SER A 52 -5.10 -4.21 9.40
N SER A 53 -4.30 -4.44 8.36
CA SER A 53 -2.96 -5.01 8.43
C SER A 53 -1.88 -3.94 8.53
N TYR A 54 -0.68 -4.36 8.95
CA TYR A 54 0.50 -3.50 8.89
C TYR A 54 0.88 -3.15 7.44
N ALA A 55 1.20 -1.88 7.18
CA ALA A 55 1.62 -1.40 5.87
C ALA A 55 3.06 -1.79 5.52
N GLY A 56 3.92 -2.00 6.52
CA GLY A 56 5.31 -2.44 6.29
C GLY A 56 6.10 -2.72 7.57
N LEU A 57 7.34 -3.19 7.41
CA LEU A 57 8.19 -3.56 8.55
C LEU A 57 8.53 -2.39 9.48
N HIS A 58 8.50 -1.16 8.96
CA HIS A 58 8.75 0.05 9.76
C HIS A 58 7.76 0.19 10.93
N GLU A 59 6.55 -0.37 10.81
CA GLU A 59 5.52 -0.28 11.85
C GLU A 59 5.83 -1.13 13.10
N PHE A 60 6.86 -1.97 13.05
CA PHE A 60 7.37 -2.69 14.22
C PHE A 60 8.46 -1.92 14.99
N ASP A 61 8.83 -0.71 14.57
CA ASP A 61 9.80 0.11 15.30
C ASP A 61 9.23 0.49 16.68
N PRO A 62 9.93 0.17 17.80
CA PRO A 62 9.43 0.44 19.15
C PRO A 62 9.17 1.92 19.45
N SER A 63 9.80 2.81 18.70
CA SER A 63 9.64 4.26 18.85
C SER A 63 8.50 4.83 18.01
N LEU A 64 7.97 4.06 17.06
CA LEU A 64 6.90 4.51 16.17
C LEU A 64 5.57 4.58 16.91
N ARG A 65 4.88 5.70 16.76
CA ARG A 65 3.48 5.82 17.17
C ARG A 65 2.59 5.36 16.04
N ALA A 66 1.49 4.68 16.37
CA ALA A 66 0.47 4.34 15.38
C ALA A 66 0.02 5.61 14.65
N GLN A 67 0.03 5.55 13.32
CA GLN A 67 -0.39 6.65 12.44
C GLN A 67 -1.60 6.16 11.66
N PRO A 68 -2.67 6.96 11.54
CA PRO A 68 -3.78 6.59 10.68
C PRO A 68 -3.34 6.63 9.22
N VAL A 69 -4.08 5.93 8.36
CA VAL A 69 -3.98 6.11 6.91
C VAL A 69 -4.52 7.50 6.57
N ASP A 70 -3.68 8.33 5.93
CA ASP A 70 -4.05 9.70 5.56
C ASP A 70 -4.98 9.77 4.33
N ALA A 71 -4.88 8.79 3.41
CA ALA A 71 -5.68 8.72 2.18
C ALA A 71 -5.77 7.29 1.61
N VAL A 72 -6.87 6.99 0.89
CA VAL A 72 -7.13 5.74 0.14
C VAL A 72 -7.50 6.05 -1.30
#